data_AF-A0A8T3M7T0-F1
#
_entry.id   AF-A0A8T3M7T0-F1
#
_cell.length_a   1.000
_cell.length_b   1.000
_cell.length_c   1.000
_cell.angle_alpha   90.00
_cell.angle_beta   90.00
_cell.angle_gamma   90.00
#
_symmetry.space_group_name_H-M   'P 1'
#
loop_
_entity.id
_entity.type
_entity.pdbx_description
1 polymer ?
#
loop_
_entity_poly.entity_id
_entity_poly.type
_entity_poly.pdbx_seq_one_letter_code
_entity_poly.pdbx_strand_id
1 'polypeptide(L)'
;MRSGALALIATLVVGGIVSVVAFDVLFETFHRIFFAGGSYTFDPSTERLVQLFPFQFWQESAIAVGAVCIALAGLVAIIASGRAVADSAEHAAVAVSDGVAKSMSASGSPR
;
A
#
# COMPACT_ATOMS: atom_id res chain seq x y z
N MET A 1 9.58 6.64 -5.93
CA MET A 1 8.16 6.35 -5.60
C MET A 1 7.77 4.89 -5.83
N ARG A 2 8.15 4.26 -6.94
CA ARG A 2 7.77 2.86 -7.27
C ARG A 2 8.22 1.82 -6.22
N SER A 3 9.45 1.91 -5.72
CA SER A 3 9.94 1.01 -4.66
C SER A 3 9.16 1.15 -3.35
N GLY A 4 8.71 2.37 -3.01
CA GLY A 4 7.89 2.61 -1.82
C GLY A 4 6.49 2.01 -1.96
N ALA A 5 5.86 2.10 -3.14
CA ALA A 5 4.58 1.46 -3.39
C ALA A 5 4.68 -0.07 -3.33
N LEU A 6 5.74 -0.66 -3.90
CA LEU A 6 5.98 -2.10 -3.82
C LEU A 6 6.26 -2.57 -2.39
N ALA A 7 7.06 -1.82 -1.62
CA ALA A 7 7.31 -2.12 -0.21
C ALA A 7 6.02 -2.06 0.63
N LEU A 8 5.17 -1.05 0.38
CA LEU A 8 3.86 -0.95 1.02
C LEU A 8 2.96 -2.14 0.69
N ILE A 9 2.84 -2.50 -0.60
CA ILE A 9 2.03 -3.66 -1.03
C ILE A 9 2.56 -4.95 -0.38
N ALA A 10 3.88 -5.18 -0.39
CA ALA A 10 4.48 -6.35 0.23
C ALA A 10 4.18 -6.42 1.73
N THR A 11 4.29 -5.29 2.43
CA THR A 11 4.00 -5.20 3.87
C THR A 11 2.53 -5.48 4.15
N LEU A 12 1.61 -4.91 3.35
CA LEU A 12 0.17 -5.12 3.50
C LEU A 12 -0.24 -6.58 3.21
N VAL A 13 0.37 -7.22 2.22
CA VAL A 13 0.09 -8.62 1.89
C VAL A 13 0.59 -9.54 3.01
N VAL A 14 1.84 -9.38 3.44
CA VAL A 14 2.40 -10.21 4.53
C VAL A 14 1.63 -9.97 5.83
N GLY A 15 1.43 -8.70 6.21
CA GLY A 15 0.66 -8.33 7.40
C GLY A 15 -0.80 -8.78 7.32
N GLY A 16 -1.41 -8.78 6.14
CA GLY A 16 -2.76 -9.29 5.90
C GLY A 16 -2.85 -10.80 6.09
N ILE A 17 -1.90 -11.56 5.54
CA ILE A 17 -1.85 -13.03 5.73
C ILE A 17 -1.68 -13.36 7.21
N VAL A 18 -0.75 -12.69 7.90
CA VAL A 18 -0.53 -12.88 9.34
C VAL A 18 -1.80 -12.52 10.12
N SER A 19 -2.44 -11.41 9.78
CA SER A 19 -3.70 -10.99 10.41
C SER A 19 -4.82 -12.00 10.22
N VAL A 20 -4.90 -12.70 9.08
CA VAL A 20 -5.92 -13.73 8.85
C VAL A 20 -5.61 -15.03 9.60
N VAL A 21 -4.35 -15.46 9.60
CA VAL A 21 -3.95 -16.76 10.17
C VAL A 21 -3.81 -16.71 11.69
N ALA A 22 -3.38 -15.58 12.24
CA ALA A 22 -3.07 -15.40 13.66
C ALA A 22 -3.95 -14.34 14.33
N PHE A 23 -5.17 -14.11 13.84
CA PHE A 23 -6.04 -13.04 14.32
C PHE A 23 -6.31 -13.13 15.83
N ASP A 24 -6.59 -14.33 16.35
CA ASP A 24 -6.84 -14.56 17.78
C ASP A 24 -5.70 -14.02 18.67
N VAL A 25 -4.45 -14.38 18.33
CA VAL A 25 -3.26 -13.98 19.07
C VAL A 25 -3.00 -12.48 18.92
N LEU A 26 -3.19 -11.94 17.72
CA LEU A 26 -3.05 -10.50 17.45
C LEU A 26 -4.07 -9.69 18.24
N PHE A 27 -5.34 -10.11 18.24
CA PHE A 27 -6.43 -9.48 18.96
C PHE A 27 -6.16 -9.50 20.45
N GLU A 28 -5.79 -10.65 21.03
CA GLU A 28 -5.48 -10.74 22.45
C GLU A 28 -4.24 -9.90 22.82
N THR A 29 -3.17 -9.99 22.03
CA THR A 29 -1.92 -9.24 22.28
C THR A 29 -2.16 -7.74 22.24
N PHE A 30 -2.95 -7.26 21.27
CA PHE A 30 -3.38 -5.87 21.21
C PHE A 30 -4.05 -5.46 22.54
N HIS A 31 -5.03 -6.24 23.01
CA HIS A 31 -5.74 -5.90 24.24
C HIS A 31 -4.83 -5.87 25.47
N ARG A 32 -3.90 -6.83 25.58
CA ARG A 32 -2.93 -6.88 26.69
C ARG A 32 -1.96 -5.70 26.72
N ILE A 33 -1.64 -5.13 25.57
CA ILE A 33 -0.73 -3.96 25.46
C ILE A 33 -1.46 -2.67 25.88
N PHE A 34 -2.72 -2.51 25.46
CA PHE A 34 -3.45 -1.24 25.61
C PHE A 34 -4.38 -1.18 26.82
N PHE A 35 -4.72 -2.32 27.43
CA PHE A 35 -5.69 -2.39 28.50
C PHE A 35 -5.17 -3.19 29.70
N ALA A 36 -5.67 -2.84 30.89
CA ALA A 36 -5.39 -3.59 32.10
C ALA A 36 -6.05 -4.97 32.06
N GLY A 37 -5.47 -5.94 32.78
CA GLY A 37 -6.02 -7.29 32.85
C GLY A 37 -7.49 -7.29 33.31
N GLY A 38 -8.34 -8.01 32.58
CA GLY A 38 -9.77 -8.11 32.87
C GLY A 38 -10.63 -6.95 32.35
N SER A 39 -10.07 -5.80 31.96
CA SER A 39 -10.87 -4.66 31.45
C SER A 39 -11.29 -4.80 29.97
N TYR A 40 -10.86 -5.89 29.31
CA TYR A 40 -11.19 -6.21 27.93
C TYR A 40 -11.86 -7.59 27.78
N THR A 41 -12.22 -8.23 28.89
CA THR A 41 -12.95 -9.50 28.90
C THR A 41 -14.41 -9.20 29.20
N PHE A 42 -15.25 -9.31 28.18
CA PHE A 42 -16.65 -8.92 28.26
C PHE A 42 -17.58 -10.14 28.36
N ASP A 43 -18.67 -10.01 29.12
CA ASP A 43 -19.74 -11.02 29.21
C ASP A 43 -20.77 -10.81 28.08
N PRO A 44 -20.86 -11.73 27.10
CA PRO A 44 -21.79 -11.60 25.98
C PRO A 44 -23.26 -11.60 26.38
N SER A 45 -23.61 -12.06 27.59
CA SER A 45 -25.00 -12.10 28.05
C SER A 45 -25.50 -10.76 28.59
N THR A 46 -24.60 -9.90 29.06
CA THR A 46 -24.95 -8.66 29.76
C THR A 46 -24.37 -7.40 29.11
N GLU A 47 -23.25 -7.51 28.39
CA GLU A 47 -22.49 -6.34 27.94
C GLU A 47 -22.66 -6.06 26.45
N ARG A 48 -23.11 -4.83 26.14
CA ARG A 48 -23.47 -4.43 24.78
C ARG A 48 -22.30 -4.37 23.80
N LEU A 49 -21.08 -4.12 24.28
CA LEU A 49 -19.92 -3.94 23.40
C LEU A 49 -19.66 -5.20 22.57
N VAL A 50 -19.59 -6.36 23.21
CA VAL A 50 -19.35 -7.64 22.52
C VAL A 50 -20.57 -8.17 21.77
N GLN A 51 -21.79 -7.76 22.17
CA GLN A 51 -23.01 -8.08 21.43
C GLN A 51 -23.09 -7.33 20.09
N LEU A 52 -22.71 -6.05 20.08
CA LEU A 52 -22.73 -5.22 18.87
C LEU A 52 -21.49 -5.43 18.00
N PHE A 53 -20.33 -5.68 18.62
CA PHE A 53 -19.04 -5.84 17.95
C PHE A 53 -18.39 -7.17 18.37
N PRO A 54 -18.96 -8.31 17.92
CA PRO A 54 -18.43 -9.61 18.25
C PRO A 54 -17.04 -9.81 17.65
N PHE A 55 -16.31 -10.83 18.11
CA PHE A 55 -14.97 -11.15 17.62
C PHE A 55 -14.88 -11.22 16.08
N GLN A 56 -15.84 -11.91 15.45
CA GLN A 56 -15.91 -12.04 13.98
C GLN A 56 -16.05 -10.70 13.27
N PHE A 57 -16.80 -9.74 13.84
CA PHE A 57 -16.92 -8.40 13.26
C PHE A 57 -15.57 -7.70 13.15
N TRP A 58 -14.72 -7.82 14.17
CA TRP A 58 -13.38 -7.22 14.15
C TRP A 58 -12.47 -7.89 13.12
N GLN A 59 -12.55 -9.21 12.98
CA GLN A 59 -11.77 -9.95 11.99
C GLN A 59 -12.18 -9.56 10.56
N GLU A 60 -13.49 -9.57 10.27
CA GLU A 60 -14.01 -9.19 8.96
C GLU A 60 -13.70 -7.74 8.63
N SER A 61 -13.81 -6.83 9.61
CA SER A 61 -13.44 -5.42 9.45
C SER A 61 -11.96 -5.25 9.12
N ALA A 62 -11.06 -5.97 9.81
CA ALA A 62 -9.63 -5.94 9.54
C ALA A 62 -9.31 -6.44 8.12
N ILE A 63 -9.96 -7.51 7.68
CA ILE A 63 -9.82 -8.03 6.30
C ILE A 63 -10.32 -7.00 5.28
N ALA A 64 -11.50 -6.41 5.51
CA ALA A 64 -12.07 -5.42 4.61
C ALA A 64 -11.17 -4.19 4.46
N VAL A 65 -10.67 -3.65 5.58
CA VAL A 65 -9.72 -2.52 5.57
C VAL A 65 -8.42 -2.91 4.86
N GLY A 66 -7.86 -4.09 5.16
CA GLY A 66 -6.66 -4.59 4.49
C GLY A 66 -6.83 -4.69 2.98
N ALA A 67 -7.97 -5.22 2.51
CA ALA A 67 -8.30 -5.31 1.09
C ALA A 67 -8.38 -3.93 0.42
N VAL A 68 -9.02 -2.95 1.07
CA VAL A 68 -9.07 -1.56 0.58
C VAL A 68 -7.69 -0.95 0.50
N CYS A 69 -6.84 -1.13 1.52
CA CYS A 69 -5.46 -0.63 1.51
C CYS A 69 -4.64 -1.22 0.36
N ILE A 70 -4.74 -2.54 0.12
CA ILE A 70 -4.05 -3.21 -0.99
C ILE A 70 -4.55 -2.67 -2.34
N ALA A 71 -5.86 -2.50 -2.51
CA ALA A 71 -6.45 -1.96 -3.74
C ALA A 71 -5.95 -0.53 -4.02
N LEU A 72 -5.95 0.35 -3.01
CA LEU A 72 -5.45 1.72 -3.14
C LEU A 72 -3.94 1.74 -3.44
N ALA A 73 -3.15 0.91 -2.77
CA ALA A 73 -1.71 0.81 -3.03
C ALA A 73 -1.43 0.32 -4.46
N GLY A 74 -2.21 -0.64 -4.96
CA GLY A 74 -2.17 -1.10 -6.35
C GLY A 74 -2.50 0.02 -7.34
N LEU A 75 -3.57 0.79 -7.08
CA LEU A 75 -3.95 1.94 -7.91
C LEU A 75 -2.83 2.98 -7.99
N VAL A 76 -2.24 3.34 -6.85
CA VAL A 76 -1.09 4.27 -6.79
C VAL A 76 0.10 3.73 -7.59
N ALA A 77 0.40 2.43 -7.48
CA ALA A 77 1.49 1.80 -8.22
C ALA A 77 1.25 1.85 -9.75
N ILE A 78 0.01 1.63 -10.21
CA ILE A 78 -0.37 1.71 -11.62
C ILE A 78 -0.20 3.14 -12.14
N ILE A 79 -0.74 4.14 -11.43
CA ILE A 79 -0.66 5.56 -11.82
C ILE A 79 0.81 6.00 -11.87
N ALA A 80 1.61 5.67 -10.84
CA ALA A 80 3.02 6.02 -10.81
C ALA A 80 3.83 5.36 -11.94
N SER A 81 3.45 4.13 -12.32
CA SER A 81 4.09 3.41 -13.42
C SER A 81 3.80 4.06 -14.77
N GLY A 82 2.56 4.50 -15.01
CA GLY A 82 2.18 5.20 -16.24
C GLY A 82 2.90 6.54 -16.40
N ARG A 83 3.05 7.32 -15.31
CA ARG A 83 3.81 8.57 -15.32
C ARG A 83 5.29 8.37 -15.66
N ALA A 84 5.94 7.38 -15.04
CA ALA A 84 7.34 7.09 -15.31
C ALA A 84 7.61 6.70 -16.78
N VAL A 85 6.67 6.00 -17.43
CA VAL A 85 6.77 5.67 -18.86
C VAL A 85 6.63 6.91 -19.73
N ALA A 86 5.66 7.78 -19.43
CA ALA A 86 5.46 9.03 -20.17
C ALA A 86 6.70 9.96 -20.04
N ASP A 87 7.21 10.15 -18.83
CA ASP A 87 8.39 10.98 -18.57
C ASP A 87 9.62 10.44 -19.32
N SER A 88 9.80 9.10 -19.36
CA SER A 88 10.91 8.47 -20.09
C SER A 88 10.82 8.66 -21.60
N ALA A 89 9.60 8.61 -22.15
CA ALA A 89 9.36 8.82 -23.58
C ALA A 89 9.63 10.28 -23.99
N GLU A 90 9.25 11.24 -23.15
CA GLU A 90 9.52 12.68 -23.37
C GLU A 90 11.04 12.95 -23.37
N HIS A 91 11.78 12.46 -22.37
CA HIS A 91 13.24 12.64 -22.31
C HIS A 91 13.96 12.01 -23.50
N ALA A 92 13.50 10.84 -23.97
CA ALA A 92 14.04 10.21 -25.17
C ALA A 92 13.78 11.06 -26.43
N ALA A 93 12.58 11.62 -26.57
CA ALA A 93 12.24 12.50 -27.69
C ALA A 93 13.09 13.79 -27.71
N VAL A 94 13.32 14.41 -26.54
CA VAL A 94 14.18 15.59 -26.40
C VAL A 94 15.63 15.26 -26.75
N ALA A 95 16.17 14.15 -26.22
CA ALA A 95 17.55 13.73 -26.52
C ALA A 95 17.78 13.46 -28.01
N VAL A 96 16.77 12.89 -28.71
CA VAL A 96 16.81 12.72 -30.17
C VAL A 96 16.83 14.06 -30.89
N SER A 97 15.96 15.01 -30.50
CA SER A 97 15.91 16.36 -31.07
C SER A 97 17.25 17.10 -30.92
N ASP A 98 17.84 17.06 -29.72
CA ASP A 98 19.12 17.71 -29.43
C ASP A 98 20.28 17.07 -30.23
N GLY A 99 20.27 15.75 -30.39
CA GLY A 99 21.23 15.03 -31.21
C GLY A 99 21.17 15.44 -32.69
N VAL A 100 19.95 15.59 -33.23
CA VAL A 100 19.73 16.07 -34.59
C VAL A 100 20.25 17.51 -34.76
N ALA A 101 19.88 18.42 -33.84
CA ALA A 101 20.32 19.81 -33.89
C ALA A 101 21.86 19.94 -33.84
N LYS A 102 22.52 19.15 -33.00
CA LYS A 102 23.99 19.13 -32.89
C LYS A 102 24.66 18.61 -34.16
N SER A 103 24.08 17.60 -34.82
CA SER A 103 24.61 17.04 -36.08
C SER A 103 24.53 18.04 -37.25
N MET A 104 23.44 18.82 -37.33
CA MET A 104 23.25 19.84 -38.36
C MET A 104 24.22 21.02 -38.16
N SER A 105 24.47 21.42 -36.90
CA SER A 105 25.46 22.46 -36.58
C SER A 105 26.90 22.01 -36.90
N ALA A 106 27.25 20.74 -36.65
CA ALA A 106 28.57 20.19 -36.95
C ALA A 106 28.84 20.07 -38.46
N SER A 107 27.81 19.77 -39.27
CA SER A 107 27.91 19.71 -40.74
C SER A 107 27.93 21.08 -41.41
N GLY A 108 27.46 22.13 -40.71
CA GLY A 108 27.36 23.49 -41.22
C GLY A 108 28.57 24.38 -40.98
N SER A 109 29.67 23.88 -40.39
CA SER A 109 30.91 24.64 -40.24
C SER A 109 31.62 24.75 -41.60
N PRO A 110 31.62 25.94 -42.24
CA PRO A 110 32.34 26.15 -43.49
C PRO A 110 33.83 26.25 -43.15
N ARG A 111 34.67 25.52 -43.89
CA ARG A 111 36.10 25.85 -43.98
C ARG A 111 36.28 27.12 -44.80
#